data_AF-A0A351BD76-F1
#
_entry.id   AF-A0A351BD76-F1
#
_cell.length_a   1.000
_cell.length_b   1.000
_cell.length_c   1.000
_cell.angle_alpha   90.00
_cell.angle_beta   90.00
_cell.angle_gamma   90.00
#
_symmetry.space_group_name_H-M   'P 1'
#
loop_
_entity.id
_entity.type
_entity.pdbx_description
1 polymer ?
#
loop_
_entity_poly.entity_id
_entity_poly.type
_entity_poly.pdbx_seq_one_letter_code
_entity_poly.pdbx_strand_id
1 'polypeptide(L)' 'MYIGELIEFDDTKRIFTNPSSKLTEEYITGRFG' A
#
# COMPACT_ATOMS: atom_id res chain seq x y z
N MET A 1 11.55 19.89 -4.90
CA MET A 1 12.00 18.47 -4.88
C MET A 1 10.88 17.67 -4.25
N TYR A 2 10.25 16.76 -4.98
CA TYR A 2 9.31 15.81 -4.38
C TYR A 2 10.11 14.58 -3.97
N ILE A 3 10.30 14.40 -2.66
CA ILE A 3 10.80 13.14 -2.11
C ILE A 3 9.57 12.26 -1.91
N GLY A 4 9.53 11.13 -2.60
CA GLY A 4 8.56 10.08 -2.32
C GLY A 4 8.94 9.35 -1.03
N GLU A 5 7.94 8.91 -0.28
CA GLU A 5 8.13 8.07 0.91
C GLU A 5 7.81 6.61 0.56
N LEU A 6 8.59 5.67 1.09
CA LEU A 6 8.27 4.25 1.03
C LEU A 6 7.18 3.96 2.06
N ILE A 7 5.96 3.73 1.59
CA ILE A 7 4.80 3.49 2.46
C ILE A 7 4.77 2.06 3.01
N GLU A 8 5.12 1.05 2.20
CA GLU A 8 5.12 -0.35 2.64
C GLU A 8 6.05 -1.23 1.78
N PHE A 9 6.73 -2.19 2.42
CA PHE A 9 7.52 -3.23 1.77
C PHE A 9 7.37 -4.55 2.55
N ASP A 10 6.88 -5.60 1.88
CA ASP A 10 6.66 -6.94 2.45
C ASP A 10 6.50 -7.96 1.30
N ASP A 11 6.29 -9.24 1.64
CA ASP A 11 6.00 -10.30 0.69
C ASP A 11 4.76 -9.98 -0.15
N THR A 12 4.82 -10.29 -1.45
CA THR A 12 3.72 -10.05 -2.41
C THR A 12 2.39 -10.60 -1.89
N LYS A 13 2.39 -11.82 -1.34
CA LYS A 13 1.17 -12.43 -0.80
C LYS A 13 0.59 -11.58 0.33
N ARG A 14 1.42 -11.06 1.23
CA ARG A 14 0.97 -10.23 2.35
C ARG A 14 0.43 -8.89 1.86
N ILE A 15 1.18 -8.20 1.00
CA ILE A 15 0.76 -6.91 0.41
C ILE A 15 -0.63 -7.01 -0.23
N PHE A 16 -0.92 -8.07 -0.99
CA PHE A 16 -2.19 -8.18 -1.73
C PHE A 16 -3.32 -8.91 -1.01
N THR A 17 -3.08 -9.52 0.16
CA THR A 17 -4.14 -10.23 0.91
C THR A 17 -4.45 -9.61 2.26
N ASN A 18 -3.45 -9.08 2.95
CA ASN A 18 -3.58 -8.43 4.25
C ASN A 18 -2.43 -7.42 4.44
N PRO A 19 -2.45 -6.28 3.71
CA PRO A 19 -1.46 -5.24 3.85
C PRO A 19 -1.48 -4.68 5.28
N SER A 20 -0.32 -4.19 5.74
CA SER A 20 -0.15 -3.62 7.07
C SER A 20 -0.45 -2.12 7.09
N SER A 21 -0.37 -1.44 5.94
CA SER A 21 -0.70 -0.02 5.80
C SER A 21 -2.08 0.19 5.18
N LYS A 22 -2.86 1.08 5.79
CA LYS A 22 -4.17 1.50 5.29
C LYS A 22 -4.09 2.18 3.92
N LEU A 23 -3.01 2.92 3.65
CA LEU A 23 -2.79 3.54 2.33
C LEU A 23 -2.59 2.50 1.23
N THR A 24 -1.89 1.40 1.54
CA THR A 24 -1.74 0.25 0.64
C THR A 24 -3.08 -0.47 0.42
N GLU A 25 -3.86 -0.65 1.49
CA GLU A 25 -5.20 -1.26 1.42
C GLU A 25 -6.15 -0.44 0.54
N GLU A 26 -6.22 0.87 0.75
CA GLU A 26 -7.01 1.78 -0.07
C GLU A 26 -6.57 1.75 -1.54
N TYR A 27 -5.28 1.48 -1.81
CA TYR A 27 -4.70 1.50 -3.16
C TYR A 27 -5.07 0.24 -3.92
N ILE A 28 -4.94 -0.89 -3.25
CA ILE A 28 -5.29 -2.20 -3.80
C ILE A 28 -6.81 -2.30 -3.99
N THR A 29 -7.59 -1.77 -3.05
CA THR A 29 -9.07 -1.81 -3.13
C THR A 29 -9.65 -0.77 -4.08
N GLY A 30 -8.84 0.15 -4.60
CA GLY A 30 -9.29 1.20 -5.50
C GLY A 30 -10.26 2.19 -4.85
N ARG A 31 -10.24 2.34 -3.52
CA ARG A 31 -11.02 3.35 -2.79
C ARG A 31 -10.33 4.72 -2.78
N PHE A 32 -9.57 5.00 -3.82
CA PHE A 32 -9.18 6.36 -4.16
C PHE A 32 -10.33 6.95 -4.95
N GLY A 33 -11.05 7.89 -4.34
CA GLY A 33 -12.11 8.63 -5.02
C GLY A 33 -11.61 9.33 -6.28
#